data_AF-A0A1R3UQL9-F1
#
_entry.id   AF-A0A1R3UQL9-F1
#
_cell.length_a   1.000
_cell.length_b   1.000
_cell.length_c   1.000
_cell.angle_alpha   90.00
_cell.angle_beta   90.00
_cell.angle_gamma   90.00
#
_symmetry.space_group_name_H-M   'P 1'
#
loop_
_entity.id
_entity.type
_entity.pdbx_description
1 polymer ?
#
loop_
_entity_poly.entity_id
_entity_poly.type
_entity_poly.pdbx_seq_one_letter_code
_entity_poly.pdbx_strand_id
1 'polypeptide(L)'
;MGLFTRRTEAQPAPIPVMPLTGTDIDQITASVRRASDQATIEVLHGHLQVRDLMASMISERLAANGYVVRHPDPYSFVAVGWRPTPGQALTVEEIDERVDLLLRMRQQAMAANHLIHAETE
;
A
#
# COMPACT_ATOMS: atom_id res chain seq x y z
N MET A 1 -21.45 6.25 45.62
CA MET A 1 -20.65 5.18 44.99
C MET A 1 -21.04 5.10 43.52
N GLY A 2 -20.33 5.83 42.65
CA GLY A 2 -20.64 5.88 41.22
C GLY A 2 -20.08 4.66 40.49
N LEU A 3 -20.94 3.95 39.74
CA LEU A 3 -20.54 2.89 38.84
C LEU A 3 -19.78 3.50 37.66
N PHE A 4 -18.46 3.34 37.63
CA PHE A 4 -17.66 3.61 36.44
C PHE A 4 -17.90 2.49 35.43
N THR A 5 -18.81 2.71 34.48
CA THR A 5 -18.86 1.91 33.25
C THR A 5 -17.63 2.26 32.43
N ARG A 6 -16.58 1.44 32.56
CA ARG A 6 -15.41 1.49 31.69
C ARG A 6 -15.88 1.19 30.26
N ARG A 7 -16.09 2.24 29.47
CA ARG A 7 -16.37 2.14 28.04
C ARG A 7 -15.11 1.55 27.39
N THR A 8 -15.14 0.26 27.09
CA THR A 8 -14.14 -0.34 26.20
C THR A 8 -14.39 0.26 24.83
N GLU A 9 -13.64 1.31 24.49
CA GLU A 9 -13.59 1.80 23.12
C GLU A 9 -13.05 0.64 22.27
N ALA A 10 -13.90 0.09 21.41
CA ALA A 10 -13.48 -0.89 20.42
C ALA A 10 -12.39 -0.22 19.58
N GLN A 11 -11.14 -0.67 19.75
CA GLN A 11 -10.03 -0.18 18.95
C GLN A 11 -10.39 -0.47 17.49
N PRO A 12 -10.44 0.54 16.60
CA PRO A 12 -10.73 0.29 15.20
C PRO A 12 -9.69 -0.69 14.67
N ALA A 13 -10.16 -1.75 14.02
CA ALA A 13 -9.28 -2.74 13.42
C ALA A 13 -8.28 -2.02 12.51
N PRO A 14 -6.98 -2.34 12.58
CA PRO A 14 -5.98 -1.70 11.74
C PRO A 14 -6.38 -1.87 10.27
N ILE A 15 -6.54 -0.75 9.55
CA ILE A 15 -6.90 -0.81 8.13
C ILE A 15 -5.74 -1.50 7.39
N PRO A 16 -6.01 -2.63 6.72
CA PRO A 16 -4.97 -3.38 6.04
C PRO A 16 -4.33 -2.51 4.95
N VAL A 17 -3.01 -2.62 4.82
CA VAL A 17 -2.29 -2.03 3.69
C VAL A 17 -2.43 -3.00 2.52
N MET A 18 -3.09 -2.56 1.45
CA MET A 18 -3.20 -3.34 0.23
C MET A 18 -1.88 -3.29 -0.55
N PRO A 19 -1.50 -4.37 -1.24
CA PRO A 19 -0.36 -4.32 -2.14
C PRO A 19 -0.61 -3.34 -3.28
N LEU A 20 0.46 -2.83 -3.87
CA LEU A 20 0.36 -1.99 -5.07
C LEU A 20 -0.08 -2.84 -6.26
N THR A 21 -1.01 -2.32 -7.06
CA THR A 21 -1.34 -2.87 -8.38
C THR A 21 -0.35 -2.39 -9.44
N GLY A 22 -0.40 -2.94 -10.66
CA GLY A 22 0.35 -2.40 -11.80
C GLY A 22 -0.04 -0.95 -12.10
N THR A 23 -1.34 -0.65 -12.05
CA THR A 23 -1.89 0.70 -12.22
C THR A 23 -1.34 1.67 -11.18
N ASP A 24 -1.27 1.26 -9.90
CA ASP A 24 -0.68 2.07 -8.84
C ASP A 24 0.80 2.39 -9.13
N ILE A 25 1.58 1.40 -9.55
CA ILE A 25 3.01 1.55 -9.90
C ILE A 25 3.17 2.54 -11.06
N ASP A 26 2.35 2.44 -12.10
CA ASP A 26 2.38 3.34 -13.25
C ASP A 26 2.00 4.77 -12.85
N GLN A 27 0.96 4.93 -12.03
CA GLN A 27 0.53 6.24 -11.51
C GLN A 27 1.61 6.90 -10.66
N ILE A 28 2.22 6.15 -9.74
CA ILE A 28 3.30 6.65 -8.89
C ILE A 28 4.50 7.03 -9.76
N THR A 29 4.90 6.17 -10.70
CA THR A 29 6.00 6.43 -11.65
C THR A 29 5.74 7.71 -12.45
N ALA A 30 4.55 7.88 -13.02
CA ALA A 30 4.17 9.08 -13.76
C ALA A 30 4.10 10.33 -12.87
N SER A 31 3.71 10.19 -11.60
CA SER A 31 3.73 11.28 -10.62
C SER A 31 5.16 11.71 -10.29
N VAL A 32 6.05 10.75 -10.04
CA VAL A 32 7.47 10.99 -9.76
C VAL A 32 8.14 11.67 -10.96
N ARG A 33 7.94 11.14 -12.17
CA ARG A 33 8.52 11.71 -13.40
C ARG A 33 8.04 13.13 -13.68
N ARG A 34 6.77 13.44 -13.39
CA ARG A 34 6.25 14.82 -13.49
C ARG A 34 6.89 15.78 -12.50
N ALA A 35 7.36 15.29 -11.35
CA ALA A 35 8.00 16.09 -10.32
C ALA A 35 9.51 16.23 -10.54
N SER A 36 10.17 15.16 -10.98
CA SER A 36 11.61 15.12 -11.25
C SER A 36 11.93 14.15 -12.39
N ASP A 37 12.50 14.70 -13.47
CA ASP A 37 13.02 13.91 -14.58
C ASP A 37 14.26 13.10 -14.19
N GLN A 38 14.99 13.53 -13.15
CA GLN A 38 16.23 12.92 -12.67
C GLN A 38 16.01 11.81 -11.64
N ALA A 39 14.76 11.58 -11.21
CA ALA A 39 14.45 10.55 -10.25
C ALA A 39 14.85 9.16 -10.75
N THR A 40 15.50 8.39 -9.89
CA THR A 40 15.73 6.95 -10.11
C THR A 40 14.56 6.19 -9.51
N ILE A 41 13.97 5.28 -10.28
CA ILE A 41 12.78 4.51 -9.90
C ILE A 41 13.07 3.03 -10.12
N GLU A 42 12.90 2.23 -9.08
CA GLU A 42 13.10 0.79 -9.11
C GLU A 42 11.85 0.09 -8.56
N VAL A 43 11.43 -0.99 -9.22
CA VAL A 43 10.29 -1.80 -8.77
C VAL A 43 10.83 -3.15 -8.29
N LEU A 44 10.65 -3.44 -7.00
CA LEU A 44 11.18 -4.62 -6.33
C LEU A 44 10.07 -5.29 -5.52
N HIS A 45 9.74 -6.54 -5.84
CA HIS A 45 8.77 -7.36 -5.10
C HIS A 45 7.40 -6.68 -4.86
N GLY A 46 6.89 -5.92 -5.82
CA GLY A 46 5.61 -5.19 -5.68
C GLY A 46 5.70 -3.91 -4.83
N HIS A 47 6.92 -3.46 -4.51
CA HIS A 47 7.20 -2.15 -3.95
C HIS A 47 7.86 -1.27 -5.00
N LEU A 48 7.66 0.04 -4.89
CA LEU A 48 8.31 1.02 -5.74
C LEU A 48 9.25 1.88 -4.89
N GLN A 49 10.54 1.82 -5.20
CA GLN A 49 11.58 2.60 -4.57
C GLN A 49 11.95 3.78 -5.47
N VAL A 50 12.01 4.97 -4.89
CA VAL A 50 12.39 6.20 -5.58
C VAL A 50 13.54 6.82 -4.85
N ARG A 51 14.53 7.28 -5.62
CA ARG A 51 15.65 8.08 -5.13
C ARG A 51 15.69 9.41 -5.88
N ASP A 52 15.55 10.49 -5.14
CA ASP A 52 15.47 11.84 -5.68
C ASP A 52 15.71 12.90 -4.58
N LEU A 53 16.20 14.08 -4.94
CA LEU A 53 16.37 15.20 -4.00
C LEU A 53 15.03 15.73 -3.48
N MET A 54 13.94 15.53 -4.21
CA MET A 54 12.58 15.93 -3.86
C MET A 54 11.77 14.77 -3.24
N ALA A 55 12.43 13.69 -2.79
CA ALA A 55 11.78 12.50 -2.25
C ALA A 55 10.71 12.80 -1.18
N SER A 56 10.98 13.71 -0.25
CA SER A 56 10.01 14.11 0.80
C SER A 56 8.76 14.80 0.23
N MET A 57 8.93 15.72 -0.71
CA MET A 57 7.80 16.44 -1.32
C MET A 57 6.92 15.48 -2.14
N ILE A 58 7.56 14.56 -2.87
CA ILE A 58 6.85 13.56 -3.68
C ILE A 58 6.09 12.59 -2.76
N SER A 59 6.73 12.11 -1.70
CA SER A 59 6.12 11.14 -0.79
C SER A 59 4.93 11.71 -0.02
N GLU A 60 4.97 12.98 0.39
CA GLU A 60 3.84 13.67 1.02
C GLU A 60 2.61 13.71 0.09
N ARG A 61 2.83 14.01 -1.19
CA ARG A 61 1.77 13.97 -2.21
C ARG A 61 1.21 12.57 -2.40
N LEU A 62 2.05 11.55 -2.38
CA LEU A 62 1.61 10.15 -2.48
C LEU A 62 0.80 9.74 -1.24
N ALA A 63 1.24 10.13 -0.03
CA ALA A 63 0.54 9.87 1.20
C ALA A 63 -0.87 10.51 1.21
N ALA A 64 -1.01 11.71 0.64
CA ALA A 64 -2.31 12.36 0.47
C ALA A 64 -3.29 11.59 -0.45
N ASN A 65 -2.78 10.72 -1.33
CA ASN A 65 -3.58 9.86 -2.21
C ASN A 65 -3.81 8.44 -1.63
N GLY A 66 -3.40 8.22 -0.38
CA GLY A 66 -3.56 6.94 0.32
C GLY A 66 -2.40 5.97 0.15
N TYR A 67 -1.33 6.34 -0.57
CA TYR A 67 -0.15 5.47 -0.67
C TYR A 67 0.62 5.44 0.65
N VAL A 68 0.99 4.23 1.07
CA VAL A 68 1.82 4.02 2.25
C VAL A 68 3.27 4.09 1.82
N VAL A 69 3.96 5.13 2.30
CA VAL A 69 5.36 5.40 1.97
C VAL A 69 6.24 5.22 3.21
N ARG A 70 7.47 4.74 3.00
CA ARG A 70 8.53 4.66 4.02
C ARG A 70 9.76 5.42 3.53
N HIS A 71 10.46 6.09 4.43
CA HIS A 71 11.70 6.80 4.12
C HIS A 71 12.89 6.06 4.72
N PRO A 72 13.71 5.36 3.92
CA PRO A 72 14.97 4.80 4.40
C PRO A 72 16.01 5.90 4.67
N ASP A 73 16.00 6.97 3.87
CA ASP A 73 16.85 8.15 4.02
C ASP A 73 16.15 9.41 3.47
N PRO A 74 16.71 10.63 3.67
CA PRO A 74 16.07 11.89 3.25
C PRO A 74 15.86 12.04 1.74
N TYR A 75 16.62 11.31 0.92
CA TYR A 75 16.62 11.40 -0.53
C TYR A 75 16.02 10.16 -1.19
N SER A 76 15.34 9.32 -0.41
CA SER A 76 14.65 8.15 -0.95
C SER A 76 13.34 7.87 -0.23
N PHE A 77 12.44 7.21 -0.93
CA PHE A 77 11.26 6.62 -0.32
C PHE A 77 10.90 5.30 -1.00
N VAL A 78 10.13 4.48 -0.29
CA VAL A 78 9.58 3.22 -0.77
C VAL A 78 8.07 3.26 -0.58
N ALA A 79 7.32 3.19 -1.68
CA ALA A 79 5.89 2.93 -1.66
C ALA A 79 5.68 1.44 -1.42
N VAL A 80 5.11 1.10 -0.26
CA VAL A 80 4.94 -0.29 0.20
C VAL A 80 3.53 -0.84 -0.03
N GLY A 81 2.59 0.03 -0.37
CA GLY A 81 1.20 -0.34 -0.58
C GLY A 81 0.28 0.85 -0.61
N TRP A 82 -1.01 0.57 -0.59
CA TRP A 82 -2.06 1.57 -0.63
C TRP A 82 -3.09 1.32 0.48
N ARG A 83 -3.63 2.39 1.04
CA ARG A 83 -4.68 2.36 2.06
C ARG A 83 -5.79 3.33 1.66
N PRO A 84 -7.06 2.88 1.67
CA PRO A 84 -8.18 3.77 1.40
C PRO A 84 -8.23 4.85 2.48
N THR A 85 -8.24 6.10 2.06
CA THR A 85 -8.44 7.21 2.98
C THR A 85 -9.95 7.48 3.13
N PRO A 86 -10.45 7.73 4.35
CA PRO A 86 -11.87 8.06 4.53
C PRO A 86 -12.26 9.26 3.67
N GLY A 87 -13.32 9.10 2.85
CA GLY A 87 -13.78 10.15 1.94
C GLY A 87 -13.11 10.19 0.57
N GLN A 88 -12.18 9.26 0.27
CA GLN A 88 -11.63 9.11 -1.08
C GLN A 88 -12.67 8.47 -2.00
N ALA A 89 -13.05 9.18 -3.06
CA ALA A 89 -13.83 8.61 -4.14
C ALA A 89 -12.93 7.69 -4.95
N LEU A 90 -13.34 6.42 -5.08
CA LEU A 90 -12.72 5.44 -5.97
C LEU A 90 -13.67 5.19 -7.14
N THR A 91 -13.10 4.99 -8.31
CA THR A 91 -13.83 4.50 -9.49
C THR A 91 -14.19 3.02 -9.32
N VAL A 92 -15.18 2.54 -10.07
CA VAL A 92 -15.59 1.12 -10.02
C VAL A 92 -14.45 0.23 -10.51
N GLU A 93 -13.75 0.68 -11.54
CA GLU A 93 -12.59 0.01 -12.13
C GLU A 93 -11.45 -0.16 -11.11
N GLU A 94 -11.15 0.88 -10.33
CA GLU A 94 -10.13 0.82 -9.27
C GLU A 94 -10.50 -0.16 -8.14
N ILE A 95 -11.80 -0.34 -7.88
CA ILE A 95 -12.31 -1.30 -6.89
C ILE A 95 -12.17 -2.72 -7.45
N ASP A 96 -12.59 -2.94 -8.70
CA ASP A 96 -12.55 -4.25 -9.34
C ASP A 96 -11.10 -4.78 -9.47
N GLU A 97 -10.14 -3.93 -9.84
CA GLU A 97 -8.72 -4.30 -9.87
C GLU A 97 -8.21 -4.74 -8.48
N ARG A 98 -8.61 -4.02 -7.42
CA ARG A 98 -8.22 -4.34 -6.04
C ARG A 98 -8.86 -5.65 -5.56
N VAL A 99 -10.11 -5.90 -5.94
CA VAL A 99 -10.80 -7.17 -5.64
C VAL A 99 -10.11 -8.33 -6.35
N ASP A 100 -9.79 -8.19 -7.64
CA ASP A 100 -9.09 -9.23 -8.40
C ASP A 100 -7.71 -9.56 -7.79
N LEU A 101 -6.95 -8.54 -7.39
CA LEU A 101 -5.67 -8.72 -6.69
C LEU A 101 -5.85 -9.51 -5.38
N LEU A 102 -6.84 -9.14 -4.56
CA LEU A 102 -7.13 -9.83 -3.30
C LEU A 102 -7.55 -11.29 -3.53
N LEU A 103 -8.31 -11.57 -4.59
CA LEU A 103 -8.70 -12.94 -4.96
C LEU A 103 -7.48 -13.78 -5.39
N ARG A 104 -6.57 -13.22 -6.18
CA ARG A 104 -5.31 -13.89 -6.57
C ARG A 104 -4.44 -14.19 -5.35
N MET A 105 -4.28 -13.23 -4.44
CA MET A 105 -3.54 -13.44 -3.19
C MET A 105 -4.16 -14.54 -2.33
N ARG A 106 -5.49 -14.59 -2.25
CA ARG A 106 -6.21 -15.66 -1.55
C ARG A 106 -5.91 -17.03 -2.16
N GLN A 107 -5.92 -17.14 -3.49
CA GLN A 107 -5.60 -18.39 -4.19
C GLN A 107 -4.15 -18.82 -3.94
N GLN A 108 -3.19 -17.90 -4.00
CA GLN A 108 -1.78 -18.17 -3.69
C GLN A 108 -1.60 -18.64 -2.24
N ALA A 109 -2.27 -18.00 -1.29
CA ALA A 109 -2.22 -18.39 0.12
C ALA A 109 -2.80 -19.80 0.34
N MET A 110 -3.91 -20.14 -0.31
CA MET A 110 -4.49 -21.49 -0.26
C MET A 110 -3.52 -22.53 -0.84
N ALA A 111 -2.91 -22.24 -2.00
CA ALA A 111 -1.92 -23.11 -2.62
C ALA A 111 -0.68 -23.31 -1.73
N ALA A 112 -0.15 -22.24 -1.15
CA ALA A 112 0.98 -22.30 -0.22
C ALA A 112 0.65 -23.13 1.04
N ASN A 113 -0.54 -22.94 1.62
CA ASN A 113 -0.98 -23.72 2.77
C ASN A 113 -1.14 -25.21 2.43
N HIS A 114 -1.66 -25.55 1.24
CA HIS A 114 -1.76 -26.94 0.79
C HIS A 114 -0.39 -27.60 0.65
N LEU A 115 0.63 -26.88 0.16
CA LEU A 115 2.00 -27.40 0.06
C LEU A 115 2.61 -27.68 1.44
N ILE A 116 2.39 -26.78 2.41
CA ILE A 116 2.89 -26.96 3.78
C ILE A 116 2.26 -28.20 4.45
N HIS A 117 0.96 -28.41 4.25
CA HIS A 117 0.27 -29.58 4.79
C HIS A 117 0.69 -30.89 4.12
N ALA A 118 0.99 -30.88 2.82
CA ALA A 118 1.48 -32.06 2.10
C ALA A 118 2.93 -32.46 2.47
N GLU A 119 3.74 -31.53 2.97
CA GLU A 119 5.11 -31.82 3.47
C GLU A 119 5.15 -32.28 4.93
N THR A 120 4.03 -32.17 5.67
CA THR A 120 3.92 -32.55 7.08
C THR A 120 3.19 -33.88 7.33
N GLU A 121 2.69 -34.54 6.28
CA GLU A 121 2.13 -35.90 6.29
C GLU A 121 3.15 -36.95 5.81
#